data_AF-A0AA41CDH7-F1
#
_entry.id   AF-A0AA41CDH7-F1
#
_cell.length_a   1.000
_cell.length_b   1.000
_cell.length_c   1.000
_cell.angle_alpha   90.00
_cell.angle_beta   90.00
_cell.angle_gamma   90.00
#
_symmetry.space_group_name_H-M   'P 1'
#
loop_
_entity.id
_entity.type
_entity.pdbx_description
1 polymer ?
#
loop_
_entity_poly.entity_id
_entity_poly.type
_entity_poly.pdbx_seq_one_letter_code
_entity_poly.pdbx_strand_id
1 'polypeptide(L)'
;MKRYGLAAVAACIAVIGAVWAAWPEPAGDQVWAYQKLQPADYRLLHSDALGFVTAKAQEGFELRTRYAGVTSFDIRCKGVVVMNVENAPSHVLIRMPADARWRAPDIERLRISFERWLDLHQSRGRLLVESAGPSWVEARFGRLDRSVPDDQRCVNDVVHMTGTQFLRDTI
;
A
#
# COMPACT_ATOMS: atom_id res chain seq x y z
N MET A 1 7.80 -49.69 14.64
CA MET A 1 7.03 -48.42 14.66
C MET A 1 7.88 -47.14 14.78
N LYS A 2 9.13 -47.16 15.30
CA LYS A 2 9.97 -45.94 15.46
C LYS A 2 10.45 -45.27 14.15
N ARG A 3 10.70 -46.03 13.08
CA ARG A 3 11.30 -45.50 11.83
C ARG A 3 10.34 -44.62 11.03
N TYR A 4 9.05 -44.94 11.04
CA TYR A 4 8.02 -44.17 10.34
C TYR A 4 7.72 -42.82 11.02
N GLY A 5 7.82 -42.76 12.36
CA GLY A 5 7.69 -41.50 13.10
C GLY A 5 8.83 -40.52 12.78
N LEU A 6 10.06 -41.01 12.66
CA LEU A 6 11.22 -40.18 12.28
C LEU A 6 11.12 -39.67 10.83
N ALA A 7 10.63 -40.49 9.91
CA ALA A 7 10.40 -40.08 8.53
C ALA A 7 9.31 -39.00 8.41
N ALA A 8 8.23 -39.11 9.18
CA ALA A 8 7.17 -38.11 9.22
C ALA A 8 7.66 -36.77 9.79
N VAL A 9 8.47 -36.80 10.85
CA VAL A 9 9.08 -35.59 11.43
C VAL A 9 10.02 -34.92 10.44
N ALA A 10 10.86 -35.69 9.75
CA ALA A 10 11.75 -35.14 8.73
C ALA A 10 10.98 -34.49 7.57
N ALA A 11 9.87 -35.09 7.14
CA ALA A 11 8.99 -34.52 6.12
C ALA A 11 8.33 -33.22 6.60
N CYS A 12 7.82 -33.16 7.83
CA CYS A 12 7.27 -31.94 8.40
C CYS A 12 8.31 -30.82 8.50
N ILE A 13 9.53 -31.13 8.94
CA ILE A 13 10.61 -30.13 9.02
C ILE A 13 10.99 -29.65 7.62
N ALA A 14 11.05 -30.54 6.63
CA ALA A 14 11.33 -30.15 5.25
C ALA A 14 10.23 -29.26 4.66
N VAL A 15 8.94 -29.57 4.92
CA VAL A 15 7.80 -28.75 4.47
C VAL A 15 7.81 -27.40 5.18
N ILE A 16 8.00 -27.37 6.50
CA ILE A 16 8.08 -26.12 7.26
C ILE A 16 9.29 -25.30 6.78
N GLY A 17 10.46 -25.91 6.63
CA GLY A 17 11.65 -25.24 6.11
C GLY A 17 11.48 -24.70 4.70
N ALA A 18 10.80 -25.45 3.82
CA ALA A 18 10.46 -24.98 2.47
C ALA A 18 9.44 -23.84 2.50
N VAL A 19 8.43 -23.90 3.37
CA VAL A 19 7.45 -22.82 3.57
C VAL A 19 8.10 -21.56 4.15
N TRP A 20 9.05 -21.70 5.08
CA TRP A 20 9.82 -20.58 5.63
C TRP A 20 10.81 -19.99 4.63
N ALA A 21 11.50 -20.82 3.85
CA ALA A 21 12.45 -20.37 2.82
C ALA A 21 11.76 -19.79 1.58
N ALA A 22 10.55 -20.27 1.26
CA ALA A 22 9.69 -19.72 0.23
C ALA A 22 8.74 -18.65 0.78
N TRP A 23 8.87 -18.29 2.07
CA TRP A 23 8.05 -17.24 2.65
C TRP A 23 8.43 -15.95 1.94
N PRO A 24 7.50 -15.35 1.18
CA PRO A 24 7.80 -14.17 0.41
C PRO A 24 8.19 -13.07 1.40
N GLU A 25 9.42 -12.57 1.26
CA GLU A 25 9.85 -11.30 1.86
C GLU A 25 8.70 -10.30 1.62
N PRO A 26 8.23 -9.56 2.65
CA PRO A 26 7.18 -8.57 2.44
C PRO A 26 7.61 -7.69 1.26
N ALA A 27 6.75 -7.65 0.24
CA ALA A 27 7.09 -7.07 -1.05
C ALA A 27 7.65 -5.66 -0.81
N GLY A 28 8.86 -5.41 -1.31
CA GLY A 28 9.64 -4.24 -0.93
C GLY A 28 8.83 -2.95 -1.04
N ASP A 29 8.91 -2.11 -0.02
CA ASP A 29 8.27 -0.80 -0.04
C ASP A 29 8.85 0.00 -1.20
N GLN A 30 7.98 0.49 -2.09
CA GLN A 30 8.38 1.50 -3.06
C GLN A 30 8.53 2.82 -2.31
N VAL A 31 9.71 3.43 -2.38
CA VAL A 31 10.04 4.65 -1.65
C VAL A 31 10.47 5.74 -2.64
N TRP A 32 9.83 6.90 -2.55
CA TRP A 32 10.18 8.10 -3.32
C TRP A 32 10.65 9.20 -2.38
N ALA A 33 11.77 9.84 -2.69
CA ALA A 33 12.32 10.94 -1.90
C ALA A 33 12.31 12.25 -2.70
N TYR A 34 11.65 13.27 -2.14
CA TYR A 34 11.53 14.62 -2.70
C TYR A 34 12.22 15.64 -1.78
N GLN A 35 12.41 16.88 -2.24
CA GLN A 35 12.96 17.90 -1.34
C GLN A 35 12.01 18.21 -0.18
N LYS A 36 12.57 18.82 0.87
CA LYS A 36 11.84 19.21 2.07
C LYS A 36 10.67 20.14 1.73
N LEU A 37 9.48 19.81 2.24
CA LEU A 37 8.31 20.67 2.17
C LEU A 37 8.33 21.71 3.28
N GLN A 38 7.90 22.94 2.97
CA GLN A 38 7.58 23.90 4.02
C GLN A 38 6.35 23.42 4.82
N PRO A 39 6.18 23.85 6.07
CA PRO A 39 5.03 23.46 6.87
C PRO A 39 3.68 23.79 6.23
N ALA A 40 3.58 24.87 5.44
CA ALA A 40 2.37 25.24 4.71
C ALA A 40 2.06 24.25 3.58
N ASP A 41 3.08 23.90 2.80
CA ASP A 41 3.00 22.95 1.69
C ASP A 41 2.63 21.54 2.21
N TYR A 42 3.22 21.12 3.34
CA TYR A 42 2.85 19.87 4.01
C TYR A 42 1.39 19.85 4.45
N ARG A 43 0.85 20.96 4.98
CA ARG A 43 -0.56 21.05 5.37
C ARG A 43 -1.49 20.89 4.17
N LEU A 44 -1.11 21.42 3.01
CA LEU A 44 -1.89 21.24 1.79
C LEU A 44 -1.90 19.77 1.35
N LEU A 45 -0.74 19.12 1.32
CA LEU A 45 -0.61 17.70 1.00
C LEU A 45 -1.43 16.82 1.97
N HIS A 46 -1.37 17.15 3.26
CA HIS A 46 -2.17 16.48 4.29
C HIS A 46 -3.67 16.71 4.10
N SER A 47 -4.09 17.91 3.69
CA SER A 47 -5.50 18.22 3.42
C SER A 47 -6.02 17.46 2.21
N ASP A 48 -5.21 17.27 1.17
CA ASP A 48 -5.58 16.47 -0.01
C ASP A 48 -5.71 14.99 0.36
N ALA A 49 -4.78 14.47 1.15
CA ALA A 49 -4.86 13.13 1.73
C ALA A 49 -6.15 12.94 2.56
N LEU A 50 -6.48 13.94 3.39
CA LEU A 50 -7.69 13.94 4.20
C LEU A 50 -8.95 13.97 3.32
N GLY A 51 -8.96 14.77 2.25
CA GLY A 51 -10.05 14.82 1.28
C GLY A 51 -10.28 13.48 0.60
N PHE A 52 -9.21 12.80 0.17
CA PHE A 52 -9.27 11.46 -0.41
C PHE A 52 -9.89 10.43 0.54
N VAL A 53 -9.38 10.31 1.77
CA VAL A 53 -9.90 9.31 2.72
C VAL A 53 -11.33 9.63 3.14
N THR A 54 -11.69 10.90 3.23
CA THR A 54 -13.06 11.32 3.57
C THR A 54 -14.03 10.92 2.46
N ALA A 55 -13.66 11.14 1.19
CA ALA A 55 -14.47 10.73 0.05
C ALA A 55 -14.62 9.20 -0.06
N LYS A 56 -13.65 8.45 0.48
CA LYS A 56 -13.60 6.98 0.40
C LYS A 56 -13.73 6.28 1.75
N ALA A 57 -14.29 6.96 2.75
CA ALA A 57 -14.41 6.42 4.10
C ALA A 57 -15.24 5.12 4.12
N GLN A 58 -16.27 5.03 3.28
CA GLN A 58 -17.13 3.84 3.14
C GLN A 58 -16.38 2.62 2.54
N GLU A 59 -15.31 2.86 1.77
CA GLU A 59 -14.47 1.80 1.22
C GLU A 59 -13.46 1.27 2.27
N GLY A 60 -13.39 1.90 3.45
CA GLY A 60 -12.52 1.51 4.55
C GLY A 60 -11.17 2.24 4.58
N PHE A 61 -11.05 3.38 3.89
CA PHE A 61 -9.87 4.22 3.97
C PHE A 61 -9.86 5.08 5.24
N GLU A 62 -8.70 5.16 5.88
CA GLU A 62 -8.48 5.96 7.08
C GLU A 62 -7.15 6.70 6.97
N LEU A 63 -7.10 7.94 7.46
CA LEU A 63 -5.85 8.68 7.61
C LEU A 63 -5.46 8.74 9.07
N ARG A 64 -4.21 8.36 9.36
CA ARG A 64 -3.62 8.42 10.69
C ARG A 64 -2.44 9.38 10.69
N THR A 65 -2.54 10.44 11.47
CA THR A 65 -1.40 11.32 11.72
C THR A 65 -0.49 10.73 12.79
N ARG A 66 0.82 10.83 12.58
CA ARG A 66 1.84 10.45 13.55
C ARG A 66 2.76 11.64 13.76
N TYR A 67 2.89 12.03 15.03
CA TYR A 67 3.78 13.10 15.47
C TYR A 67 4.89 12.48 16.33
N ALA A 68 5.94 11.99 15.69
CA ALA A 68 7.11 11.40 16.34
C ALA A 68 8.37 12.24 16.08
N GLY A 69 8.29 13.55 16.32
CA GLY A 69 9.38 14.51 16.03
C GLY A 69 9.50 14.91 14.55
N VAL A 70 8.80 14.20 13.66
CA VAL A 70 8.57 14.55 12.25
C VAL A 70 7.07 14.65 11.98
N THR A 71 6.67 15.52 11.05
CA THR A 71 5.28 15.57 10.58
C THR A 71 5.08 14.45 9.57
N SER A 72 4.31 13.42 9.97
CA SER A 72 4.04 12.25 9.14
C SER A 72 2.57 11.83 9.19
N PHE A 73 2.10 11.19 8.13
CA PHE A 73 0.78 10.57 8.09
C PHE A 73 0.80 9.26 7.31
N ASP A 74 -0.06 8.34 7.73
CA ASP A 74 -0.29 7.05 7.10
C ASP A 74 -1.72 6.99 6.57
N ILE A 75 -1.89 6.52 5.35
CA ILE A 75 -3.19 6.11 4.82
C ILE A 75 -3.31 4.61 4.98
N ARG A 76 -4.42 4.17 5.58
CA ARG A 76 -4.74 2.78 5.84
C ARG A 76 -5.97 2.36 5.05
N CYS A 77 -5.98 1.13 4.59
CA CYS A 77 -7.14 0.44 4.06
C CYS A 77 -7.50 -0.68 5.05
N LYS A 78 -8.69 -0.60 5.67
CA LYS A 78 -9.18 -1.58 6.63
C LYS A 78 -8.13 -1.90 7.72
N GLY A 79 -7.46 -0.87 8.21
CA GLY A 79 -6.40 -0.99 9.21
C GLY A 79 -5.02 -1.41 8.69
N VAL A 80 -4.82 -1.70 7.40
CA VAL A 80 -3.49 -2.00 6.83
C VAL A 80 -2.91 -0.75 6.17
N VAL A 81 -1.66 -0.40 6.43
CA VAL A 81 -1.01 0.78 5.80
C VAL A 81 -0.86 0.53 4.30
N VAL A 82 -1.32 1.47 3.49
CA VAL A 82 -1.23 1.42 2.02
C VAL A 82 -0.41 2.56 1.44
N MET A 83 -0.19 3.63 2.21
CA MET A 83 0.78 4.68 1.89
C MET A 83 1.21 5.39 3.18
N ASN A 84 2.49 5.74 3.28
CA ASN A 84 3.03 6.59 4.34
C ASN A 84 3.71 7.80 3.70
N VAL A 85 3.50 8.97 4.30
CA VAL A 85 4.15 10.21 3.91
C VAL A 85 4.84 10.79 5.13
N GLU A 86 6.14 10.98 5.04
CA GLU A 86 7.00 11.51 6.10
C GLU A 86 7.70 12.77 5.60
N ASN A 87 7.48 13.90 6.26
CA ASN A 87 8.25 15.11 6.03
C ASN A 87 9.43 15.14 7.02
N ALA A 88 10.51 14.47 6.61
CA ALA A 88 11.74 14.37 7.37
C ALA A 88 12.52 15.71 7.36
N PRO A 89 13.52 15.90 8.23
CA PRO A 89 14.22 17.18 8.34
C PRO A 89 14.91 17.65 7.06
N SER A 90 15.27 16.76 6.13
CA SER A 90 16.00 17.08 4.90
C SER A 90 15.22 16.80 3.61
N HIS A 91 14.21 15.96 3.64
CA HIS A 91 13.49 15.49 2.46
C HIS A 91 12.11 14.97 2.85
N VAL A 92 11.25 14.79 1.85
CA VAL A 92 9.93 14.19 2.03
C VAL A 92 9.96 12.80 1.44
N LEU A 93 9.55 11.82 2.23
CA LEU A 93 9.44 10.42 1.82
C LEU A 93 7.98 10.08 1.59
N ILE A 94 7.71 9.49 0.44
CA ILE A 94 6.46 8.77 0.18
C ILE A 94 6.82 7.29 0.10
N ARG A 95 6.17 6.45 0.91
CA ARG A 95 6.37 4.99 0.93
C ARG A 95 5.06 4.30 0.58
N MET A 96 5.10 3.36 -0.34
CA MET A 96 3.96 2.52 -0.72
C MET A 96 4.37 1.05 -0.64
N PRO A 97 3.77 0.28 0.29
CA PRO A 97 3.95 -1.16 0.34
C PRO A 97 3.54 -1.81 -0.98
N ALA A 98 4.24 -2.83 -1.44
CA ALA A 98 3.93 -3.42 -2.75
C ALA A 98 2.60 -4.19 -2.79
N ASP A 99 2.03 -4.57 -1.64
CA ASP A 99 0.66 -5.12 -1.56
C ASP A 99 -0.43 -4.03 -1.65
N ALA A 100 -0.06 -2.76 -1.46
CA ALA A 100 -1.01 -1.63 -1.47
C ALA A 100 -1.74 -1.50 -2.81
N ARG A 101 -1.07 -1.77 -3.94
CA ARG A 101 -1.69 -1.68 -5.27
C ARG A 101 -2.83 -2.68 -5.45
N TRP A 102 -2.71 -3.87 -4.87
CA TRP A 102 -3.74 -4.90 -4.94
C TRP A 102 -4.84 -4.68 -3.89
N ARG A 103 -4.45 -4.20 -2.71
CA ARG A 103 -5.36 -3.92 -1.61
C ARG A 103 -6.22 -2.69 -1.84
N ALA A 104 -5.66 -1.64 -2.42
CA ALA A 104 -6.27 -0.32 -2.54
C ALA A 104 -5.86 0.32 -3.87
N PRO A 105 -6.41 -0.12 -5.02
CA PRO A 105 -5.93 0.31 -6.34
C PRO A 105 -6.00 1.83 -6.55
N ASP A 106 -6.94 2.52 -5.89
CA ASP A 106 -7.06 3.98 -5.96
C ASP A 106 -5.93 4.74 -5.25
N ILE A 107 -5.13 4.06 -4.39
CA ILE A 107 -3.98 4.68 -3.71
C ILE A 107 -2.87 5.06 -4.70
N GLU A 108 -2.74 4.32 -5.81
CA GLU A 108 -1.78 4.60 -6.88
C GLU A 108 -2.13 5.93 -7.56
N ARG A 109 -3.43 6.21 -7.76
CA ARG A 109 -3.88 7.49 -8.34
C ARG A 109 -3.56 8.66 -7.41
N LEU A 110 -3.75 8.48 -6.10
CA LEU A 110 -3.37 9.49 -5.10
C LEU A 110 -1.86 9.73 -5.10
N ARG A 111 -1.05 8.67 -5.17
CA ARG A 111 0.41 8.77 -5.25
C ARG A 111 0.86 9.58 -6.48
N ILE A 112 0.31 9.28 -7.65
CA ILE A 112 0.62 10.02 -8.89
C ILE A 112 0.18 11.50 -8.77
N SER A 113 -0.94 11.77 -8.10
CA SER A 113 -1.38 13.15 -7.81
C SER A 113 -0.36 13.89 -6.93
N PHE A 114 0.10 13.26 -5.86
CA PHE A 114 1.12 13.82 -4.97
C PHE A 114 2.45 14.04 -5.69
N GLU A 115 2.93 13.06 -6.44
CA GLU A 115 4.14 13.17 -7.26
C GLU A 115 4.05 14.37 -8.21
N ARG A 116 2.96 14.48 -8.97
CA ARG A 116 2.73 15.61 -9.87
C ARG A 116 2.70 16.94 -9.13
N TRP A 117 2.02 17.01 -7.99
CA TRP A 117 1.95 18.23 -7.20
C TRP A 117 3.33 18.62 -6.64
N LEU A 118 4.10 17.65 -6.14
CA LEU A 118 5.45 17.84 -5.63
C LEU A 118 6.41 18.30 -6.74
N ASP A 119 6.36 17.67 -7.92
CA ASP A 119 7.18 18.08 -9.07
C ASP A 119 6.86 19.51 -9.53
N LEU A 120 5.57 19.87 -9.57
CA LEU A 120 5.12 21.21 -9.99
C LEU A 120 5.49 22.29 -8.97
N HIS A 121 5.33 22.02 -7.68
CA HIS A 121 5.62 22.99 -6.61
C HIS A 121 7.12 23.08 -6.31
N GLN A 122 7.91 22.05 -6.66
CA GLN A 122 9.35 22.03 -6.47
C GLN A 122 10.11 22.33 -7.77
N SER A 123 9.94 23.52 -8.37
CA SER A 123 10.72 23.96 -9.55
C SER A 123 12.26 23.98 -9.36
N ARG A 124 12.76 23.64 -8.16
CA ARG A 124 14.17 23.40 -7.82
C ARG A 124 14.48 22.00 -7.29
N GLY A 125 13.50 21.10 -7.22
CA GLY A 125 13.54 19.81 -6.54
C GLY A 125 13.43 18.64 -7.47
N ARG A 126 14.57 18.32 -8.10
CA ARG A 126 14.81 17.01 -8.71
C ARG A 126 14.51 15.94 -7.65
N LEU A 127 13.69 14.95 -7.98
CA LEU A 127 13.52 13.72 -7.21
C LEU A 127 14.90 13.21 -6.78
N LEU A 128 15.09 13.09 -5.46
CA LEU A 128 16.40 12.86 -4.85
C LEU A 128 16.84 11.41 -4.99
N VAL A 129 15.86 10.49 -4.94
CA VAL A 129 16.03 9.06 -5.17
C VAL A 129 14.75 8.56 -5.82
N GLU A 130 14.89 7.92 -6.99
CA GLU A 130 13.83 7.13 -7.59
C GLU A 130 13.81 5.77 -6.93
N SER A 131 12.61 5.26 -6.65
CA SER A 131 12.41 4.01 -5.93
C SER A 131 13.32 2.90 -6.44
N ALA A 132 13.87 2.11 -5.53
CA ALA A 132 14.17 0.73 -5.85
C ALA A 132 12.82 0.08 -6.18
N GLY A 133 12.51 -0.05 -7.47
CA GLY A 133 11.37 -0.85 -7.92
C GLY A 133 11.49 -2.27 -7.34
N PRO A 134 10.40 -3.04 -7.29
CA PRO A 134 10.47 -4.43 -6.83
C PRO A 134 11.57 -5.14 -7.59
N SER A 135 12.39 -5.93 -6.89
CA SER A 135 13.49 -6.66 -7.52
C SER A 135 12.94 -7.51 -8.67
N TRP A 136 13.76 -7.84 -9.68
CA TRP A 136 13.29 -8.66 -10.82
C TRP A 136 12.69 -10.01 -10.37
N VAL A 137 13.11 -10.51 -9.20
CA VAL A 137 12.58 -11.69 -8.53
C VAL A 137 11.16 -11.42 -8.00
N GLU A 138 10.96 -10.32 -7.29
CA GLU A 138 9.64 -9.88 -6.80
C GLU A 138 8.67 -9.57 -7.94
N ALA A 139 9.12 -8.99 -9.05
CA ALA A 139 8.26 -8.77 -10.22
C ALA A 139 7.74 -10.07 -10.85
N ARG A 140 8.50 -11.17 -10.74
CA ARG A 140 8.15 -12.49 -11.26
C ARG A 140 7.24 -13.27 -10.31
N PHE A 141 7.47 -13.18 -9.00
CA PHE A 141 6.68 -13.90 -7.98
C PHE A 141 5.50 -13.12 -7.42
N GLY A 142 5.50 -11.79 -7.46
CA GLY A 142 4.37 -10.93 -7.09
C GLY A 142 3.16 -11.05 -8.05
N ARG A 143 3.34 -11.70 -9.20
CA ARG A 143 2.21 -12.15 -10.05
C ARG A 143 1.56 -13.44 -9.57
N LEU A 144 2.26 -14.23 -8.76
CA LEU A 144 1.82 -15.54 -8.27
C LEU A 144 1.31 -15.45 -6.84
N ASP A 145 1.80 -14.49 -6.06
CA ASP A 145 1.45 -14.34 -4.67
C ASP A 145 0.41 -13.24 -4.44
N ARG A 146 -0.68 -13.66 -3.78
CA ARG A 146 -1.62 -12.81 -3.05
C ARG A 146 -2.68 -12.05 -3.86
N SER A 147 -3.69 -12.80 -4.31
CA SER A 147 -5.05 -12.23 -4.35
C SER A 147 -5.44 -11.82 -2.93
N VAL A 148 -5.25 -10.56 -2.57
CA VAL A 148 -5.85 -9.97 -1.36
C VAL A 148 -7.35 -10.28 -1.43
N PRO A 149 -7.94 -10.93 -0.42
CA PRO A 149 -9.37 -11.24 -0.43
C PRO A 149 -10.20 -9.96 -0.68
N ASP A 150 -11.28 -10.06 -1.45
CA ASP A 150 -12.04 -8.86 -1.86
C ASP A 150 -12.61 -8.09 -0.65
N ASP A 151 -12.97 -8.79 0.43
CA ASP A 151 -13.40 -8.20 1.71
C ASP A 151 -12.28 -7.44 2.44
N GLN A 152 -11.02 -7.62 2.05
CA GLN A 152 -9.86 -6.90 2.59
C GLN A 152 -9.33 -5.81 1.66
N ARG A 153 -9.95 -5.64 0.49
CA ARG A 153 -9.62 -4.56 -0.42
C ARG A 153 -10.48 -3.32 -0.13
N CYS A 154 -9.93 -2.15 -0.38
CA CYS A 154 -10.67 -0.89 -0.41
C CYS A 154 -10.94 -0.57 -1.87
N VAL A 155 -11.97 -1.19 -2.39
CA VAL A 155 -12.51 -0.94 -3.73
C VAL A 155 -13.98 -0.67 -3.57
N ASN A 156 -14.53 0.17 -4.43
CA ASN A 156 -15.94 0.45 -4.42
C ASN A 156 -16.70 -0.80 -4.92
N ASP A 157 -17.39 -1.53 -4.03
CA ASP A 157 -18.21 -2.72 -4.33
C ASP A 157 -19.43 -2.41 -5.22
N VAL A 158 -19.59 -1.16 -5.66
CA VAL A 158 -20.72 -0.68 -6.49
C VAL A 158 -20.78 -1.38 -7.86
N VAL A 159 -19.72 -2.06 -8.30
CA VAL A 159 -19.77 -2.89 -9.52
C VAL A 159 -20.57 -4.19 -9.32
N HIS A 160 -20.82 -4.64 -8.07
CA HIS A 160 -21.61 -5.86 -7.84
C HIS A 160 -23.11 -5.64 -7.63
N MET A 161 -23.57 -4.39 -7.41
CA MET A 161 -25.00 -4.09 -7.24
C MET A 161 -25.71 -3.64 -8.53
N THR A 162 -24.99 -3.41 -9.63
CA THR A 162 -25.60 -2.97 -10.89
C THR A 162 -26.04 -4.13 -11.82
N GLY A 163 -25.92 -5.38 -11.38
CA GLY A 163 -26.24 -6.56 -12.21
C GLY A 163 -27.52 -7.33 -11.87
N THR A 164 -28.09 -7.22 -10.66
CA THR A 164 -29.15 -8.15 -10.21
C THR A 164 -30.34 -7.51 -9.49
N GLN A 165 -30.39 -6.18 -9.34
CA GLN A 165 -31.45 -5.52 -8.55
C GLN A 165 -32.46 -4.70 -9.37
N PHE A 166 -32.32 -4.63 -10.70
CA PHE A 166 -33.26 -3.89 -11.57
C PHE A 166 -34.44 -4.73 -12.10
N LEU A 167 -34.54 -6.02 -11.76
CA LEU A 167 -35.56 -6.93 -12.30
C LEU A 167 -36.58 -7.43 -11.26
N ARG A 168 -36.65 -6.81 -10.07
CA ARG A 168 -37.62 -7.17 -9.02
C ARG A 168 -38.68 -6.11 -8.68
N ASP A 169 -38.58 -4.90 -9.22
CA ASP A 169 -39.56 -3.84 -8.96
C ASP A 169 -40.47 -3.55 -10.17
N THR A 170 -40.72 -4.53 -11.03
CA THR A 170 -41.71 -4.41 -12.12
C THR A 170 -42.49 -5.70 -12.34
N ILE A 171 -43.04 -6.25 -11.26
CA ILE A 171 -44.26 -7.08 -11.28
C ILE A 171 -45.16 -6.64 -10.13
#